data_AF-A0A6S6R4R7-F1
#
_entry.id   AF-A0A6S6R4R7-F1
#
_cell.length_a   1.000
_cell.length_b   1.000
_cell.length_c   1.000
_cell.angle_alpha   90.00
_cell.angle_beta   90.00
_cell.angle_gamma   90.00
#
_symmetry.space_group_name_H-M   'P 1'
#
loop_
_entity.id
_entity.type
_entity.pdbx_description
1 polymer ?
#
loop_
_entity_poly.entity_id
_entity_poly.type
_entity_poly.pdbx_seq_one_letter_code
_entity_poly.pdbx_strand_id
1 'polypeptide(L)'
;MSIYIKGYPEFNIIDPIAVDITTNNMKAIQTAIEDGFLVNQPLLLYGMEGLWIYPVMLAICYNHIETIELLVSKKAKLDIKKEHAFLYALKYSNMETVKAVLKLGAKSDVKDRIGKNMYSYALETGETKIEKYELLQELGYSVKDYASDSAFMAMILYDYETLNYFISHGLDMNRISSGESAEGI
;
A
#
# COMPACT_ATOMS: atom_id res chain seq x y z
N MET A 1 12.28 -6.47 21.87
CA MET A 1 12.62 -6.10 20.47
C MET A 1 11.37 -5.53 19.84
N SER A 2 11.52 -4.51 19.02
CA SER A 2 10.41 -3.69 18.51
C SER A 2 10.52 -3.45 17.02
N ILE A 3 9.39 -3.18 16.38
CA ILE A 3 9.24 -2.94 14.94
C ILE A 3 8.60 -1.57 14.73
N TYR A 4 9.03 -0.87 13.67
CA TYR A 4 8.51 0.44 13.29
C TYR A 4 7.98 0.40 11.86
N ILE A 5 6.69 0.70 11.69
CA ILE A 5 6.07 0.90 10.37
C ILE A 5 5.78 2.39 10.23
N LYS A 6 6.18 3.00 9.11
CA LYS A 6 5.96 4.43 8.84
C LYS A 6 4.48 4.80 9.07
N GLY A 7 4.23 5.80 9.92
CA GLY A 7 2.88 6.27 10.24
C GLY A 7 2.18 5.54 11.40
N TYR A 8 2.84 4.59 12.07
CA TYR A 8 2.34 3.90 13.26
C TYR A 8 3.25 4.11 14.47
N PRO A 9 2.73 3.94 15.71
CA PRO A 9 3.56 3.82 16.89
C PRO A 9 4.47 2.58 16.81
N GLU A 10 5.50 2.56 17.66
CA GLU A 10 6.38 1.40 17.80
C GLU A 10 5.59 0.18 18.34
N PHE A 11 5.85 -0.99 17.74
CA PHE A 11 5.23 -2.24 18.13
C PHE A 11 6.22 -3.14 18.87
N ASN A 12 5.81 -3.66 20.01
CA ASN A 12 6.40 -4.82 20.65
C ASN A 12 6.07 -6.09 19.85
N ILE A 13 7.06 -6.96 19.73
CA ILE A 13 6.98 -8.15 18.89
C ILE A 13 6.61 -9.36 19.74
N ILE A 14 5.57 -10.08 19.31
CA ILE A 14 5.22 -11.39 19.87
C ILE A 14 5.62 -12.53 18.94
N ASP A 15 5.52 -12.32 17.62
CA ASP A 15 5.91 -13.32 16.63
C ASP A 15 7.36 -13.10 16.15
N PRO A 16 8.32 -13.98 16.51
CA PRO A 16 9.73 -13.80 16.17
C PRO A 16 9.98 -13.65 14.67
N ILE A 17 9.17 -14.32 13.81
CA ILE A 17 9.30 -14.22 12.35
C ILE A 17 9.14 -12.78 11.86
N ALA A 18 8.40 -11.93 12.58
CA ALA A 18 8.24 -10.54 12.19
C ALA A 18 9.59 -9.82 12.17
N VAL A 19 10.47 -10.10 13.14
CA VAL A 19 11.83 -9.56 13.18
C VAL A 19 12.61 -9.99 11.95
N ASP A 20 12.59 -11.29 11.67
CA ASP A 20 13.33 -11.86 10.56
C ASP A 20 12.87 -11.27 9.22
N ILE A 21 11.55 -11.08 9.05
CA ILE A 21 10.98 -10.37 7.90
C ILE A 21 11.48 -8.92 7.83
N THR A 22 11.40 -8.15 8.92
CA THR A 22 11.81 -6.73 8.93
C THR A 22 13.31 -6.50 8.77
N THR A 23 14.13 -7.50 9.11
CA THR A 23 15.60 -7.45 8.99
C THR A 23 16.10 -8.15 7.74
N ASN A 24 15.20 -8.63 6.88
CA ASN A 24 15.51 -9.42 5.67
C ASN A 24 16.39 -10.65 5.97
N ASN A 25 16.16 -11.31 7.10
CA ASN A 25 16.89 -12.51 7.51
C ASN A 25 16.42 -13.74 6.71
N MET A 26 16.81 -13.79 5.43
CA MET A 26 16.37 -14.80 4.48
C MET A 26 16.55 -16.23 4.97
N LYS A 27 17.64 -16.51 5.68
CA LYS A 27 17.90 -17.84 6.23
C LYS A 27 16.86 -18.23 7.28
N ALA A 28 16.59 -17.36 8.25
CA ALA A 28 15.59 -17.63 9.28
C ALA A 28 14.17 -17.72 8.70
N ILE A 29 13.83 -16.85 7.74
CA ILE A 29 12.54 -16.90 7.06
C ILE A 29 12.36 -18.24 6.32
N GLN A 30 13.39 -18.70 5.60
CA GLN A 30 13.35 -19.99 4.91
C GLN A 30 13.20 -21.15 5.89
N THR A 31 14.00 -21.18 6.96
CA THR A 31 13.90 -22.20 8.01
C THR A 31 12.52 -22.23 8.64
N ALA A 32 11.94 -21.08 8.99
CA ALA A 32 10.61 -21.04 9.56
C ALA A 32 9.52 -21.54 8.60
N ILE A 33 9.65 -21.24 7.30
CA ILE A 33 8.74 -21.79 6.27
C ILE A 33 8.88 -23.31 6.18
N GLU A 34 10.10 -23.85 6.26
CA GLU A 34 10.36 -25.30 6.31
C GLU A 34 9.77 -25.95 7.57
N ASP A 35 9.82 -25.24 8.70
CA ASP A 35 9.24 -25.65 9.99
C ASP A 35 7.71 -25.48 10.06
N GLY A 36 7.06 -25.06 8.96
CA GLY A 36 5.61 -25.02 8.82
C GLY A 36 4.97 -23.65 9.04
N PHE A 37 5.73 -22.56 9.01
CA PHE A 37 5.19 -21.20 9.06
C PHE A 37 4.18 -20.95 7.92
N LEU A 38 2.99 -20.47 8.30
CA LEU A 38 1.88 -20.27 7.38
C LEU A 38 1.91 -18.86 6.79
N VAL A 39 2.47 -18.71 5.59
CA VAL A 39 2.73 -17.41 4.92
C VAL A 39 1.48 -16.53 4.65
N ASN A 40 0.28 -17.10 4.76
CA ASN A 40 -1.00 -16.40 4.58
C ASN A 40 -1.76 -16.18 5.89
N GLN A 41 -1.17 -16.50 7.05
CA GLN A 41 -1.72 -16.12 8.35
C GLN A 41 -1.19 -14.74 8.75
N PRO A 42 -2.06 -13.83 9.25
CA PRO A 42 -1.61 -12.52 9.69
C PRO A 42 -0.80 -12.63 10.98
N LEU A 43 0.31 -11.90 11.01
CA LEU A 43 1.12 -11.67 12.20
C LEU A 43 0.43 -10.65 13.10
N LEU A 44 0.56 -10.84 14.41
CA LEU A 44 0.08 -9.89 15.41
C LEU A 44 1.24 -9.05 15.94
N LEU A 45 1.23 -7.75 15.63
CA LEU A 45 2.15 -6.76 16.17
C LEU A 45 1.47 -6.04 17.34
N TYR A 46 2.06 -6.05 18.53
CA TYR A 46 1.46 -5.47 19.74
C TYR A 46 1.97 -4.06 19.98
N GLY A 47 1.09 -3.07 20.06
CA GLY A 47 1.41 -1.69 20.44
C GLY A 47 0.34 -1.13 21.38
N MET A 48 0.13 0.19 21.37
CA MET A 48 -1.03 0.80 22.05
C MET A 48 -2.36 0.28 21.46
N GLU A 49 -2.36 -0.07 20.17
CA GLU A 49 -3.38 -0.86 19.51
C GLU A 49 -2.68 -2.01 18.75
N GLY A 50 -3.26 -3.21 18.79
CA GLY A 50 -2.71 -4.37 18.07
C GLY A 50 -2.98 -4.27 16.57
N LEU A 51 -2.00 -4.63 15.73
CA LEU A 51 -2.14 -4.67 14.28
C LEU A 51 -2.00 -6.10 13.76
N TRP A 52 -2.97 -6.53 12.95
CA TRP A 52 -2.88 -7.76 12.17
C TRP A 52 -2.34 -7.44 10.78
N ILE A 53 -1.19 -7.99 10.42
CA ILE A 53 -0.54 -7.74 9.13
C ILE A 53 -0.07 -9.05 8.48
N TYR A 54 -0.35 -9.23 7.18
CA TYR A 54 0.17 -10.41 6.48
C TYR A 54 1.70 -10.31 6.30
N PRO A 55 2.43 -11.43 6.39
CA PRO A 55 3.89 -11.46 6.26
C PRO A 55 4.40 -10.71 5.02
N VAL A 56 3.73 -10.90 3.88
CA VAL A 56 4.09 -10.22 2.62
C VAL A 56 3.87 -8.71 2.68
N MET A 57 2.85 -8.23 3.39
CA MET A 57 2.60 -6.79 3.59
C MET A 57 3.66 -6.18 4.49
N LEU A 58 4.12 -6.91 5.51
CA LEU A 58 5.22 -6.46 6.36
C LEU A 58 6.52 -6.34 5.57
N ALA A 59 6.84 -7.32 4.71
CA ALA A 59 7.99 -7.25 3.82
C ALA A 59 7.92 -6.06 2.84
N ILE A 60 6.72 -5.75 2.32
CA ILE A 60 6.45 -4.58 1.50
C ILE A 60 6.74 -3.29 2.25
N CYS A 61 6.22 -3.12 3.47
CA CYS A 61 6.47 -1.93 4.29
C CYS A 61 7.98 -1.67 4.55
N TYR A 62 8.79 -2.72 4.49
CA TYR A 62 10.24 -2.65 4.69
C TYR A 62 11.07 -2.66 3.41
N ASN A 63 10.44 -2.70 2.23
CA ASN A 63 11.10 -2.72 0.91
C ASN A 63 12.01 -3.94 0.67
N HIS A 64 11.72 -5.08 1.31
CA HIS A 64 12.53 -6.30 1.18
C HIS A 64 12.05 -7.15 0.01
N ILE A 65 12.43 -6.77 -1.20
CA ILE A 65 11.99 -7.41 -2.45
C ILE A 65 12.30 -8.91 -2.46
N GLU A 66 13.48 -9.34 -1.99
CA GLU A 66 13.82 -10.76 -1.94
C GLU A 66 12.90 -11.55 -1.00
N THR A 67 12.53 -10.97 0.15
CA THR A 67 11.55 -11.57 1.05
C THR A 67 10.16 -11.62 0.41
N ILE A 68 9.73 -10.57 -0.31
CA ILE A 68 8.45 -10.55 -1.02
C ILE A 68 8.41 -11.67 -2.07
N GLU A 69 9.45 -11.78 -2.90
CA GLU A 69 9.57 -12.82 -3.94
C GLU A 69 9.57 -14.22 -3.33
N LEU A 70 10.32 -14.44 -2.24
CA LEU A 70 10.33 -15.71 -1.51
C LEU A 70 8.92 -16.06 -1.01
N LEU A 71 8.24 -15.16 -0.30
CA LEU A 71 6.91 -15.41 0.25
C LEU A 71 5.90 -15.71 -0.87
N VAL A 72 5.92 -14.95 -1.97
CA VAL A 72 5.05 -15.18 -3.14
C VAL A 72 5.36 -16.53 -3.80
N SER A 73 6.63 -16.92 -3.92
CA SER A 73 7.03 -18.25 -4.42
C SER A 73 6.44 -19.39 -3.57
N LYS A 74 6.26 -19.14 -2.26
CA LYS A 74 5.61 -20.02 -1.28
C LYS A 74 4.09 -19.80 -1.19
N LYS A 75 3.49 -19.19 -2.21
CA LYS A 75 2.03 -18.97 -2.36
C LYS A 75 1.44 -17.95 -1.38
N ALA A 76 2.25 -17.00 -0.88
CA ALA A 76 1.68 -15.81 -0.23
C ALA A 76 0.80 -15.05 -1.22
N LYS A 77 -0.40 -14.68 -0.79
CA LYS A 77 -1.36 -13.92 -1.59
C LYS A 77 -1.07 -12.43 -1.43
N LEU A 78 -0.97 -11.74 -2.55
CA LEU A 78 -0.81 -10.28 -2.60
C LEU A 78 -2.12 -9.52 -2.35
N ASP A 79 -3.25 -10.23 -2.38
CA ASP A 79 -4.59 -9.67 -2.20
C ASP A 79 -5.43 -10.57 -1.27
N ILE A 80 -5.72 -10.09 -0.05
CA ILE A 80 -6.49 -10.85 0.95
C ILE A 80 -7.49 -9.93 1.66
N LYS A 81 -8.80 -10.23 1.61
CA LYS A 81 -9.85 -9.51 2.39
C LYS A 81 -9.76 -7.97 2.31
N LYS A 82 -9.58 -7.43 1.09
CA LYS A 82 -9.40 -5.99 0.81
C LYS A 82 -8.08 -5.37 1.30
N GLU A 83 -7.15 -6.18 1.80
CA GLU A 83 -5.74 -5.80 1.93
C GLU A 83 -5.06 -6.06 0.59
N HIS A 84 -4.57 -5.01 -0.04
CA HIS A 84 -4.02 -5.03 -1.41
C HIS A 84 -2.55 -4.62 -1.39
N ALA A 85 -1.66 -5.50 -1.84
CA ALA A 85 -0.20 -5.28 -1.81
C ALA A 85 0.19 -4.00 -2.56
N PHE A 86 -0.50 -3.71 -3.67
CA PHE A 86 -0.26 -2.49 -4.44
C PHE A 86 -0.55 -1.22 -3.64
N LEU A 87 -1.67 -1.15 -2.91
CA LEU A 87 -2.00 0.01 -2.07
C LEU A 87 -1.01 0.17 -0.90
N TYR A 88 -0.60 -0.94 -0.27
CA TYR A 88 0.45 -0.91 0.77
C TYR A 88 1.78 -0.41 0.22
N ALA A 89 2.22 -0.91 -0.94
CA ALA A 89 3.47 -0.50 -1.56
C ALA A 89 3.46 0.99 -1.94
N LEU A 90 2.33 1.51 -2.42
CA LEU A 90 2.21 2.94 -2.73
C LEU A 90 2.44 3.81 -1.50
N LYS A 91 1.87 3.43 -0.35
CA LYS A 91 1.92 4.23 0.87
C LYS A 91 3.19 4.07 1.70
N TYR A 92 3.73 2.86 1.80
CA TYR A 92 4.81 2.53 2.74
C TYR A 92 6.16 2.26 2.07
N SER A 93 6.20 2.11 0.75
CA SER A 93 7.38 1.60 0.04
C SER A 93 7.91 2.57 -1.02
N ASN A 94 9.11 2.31 -1.50
CA ASN A 94 9.73 2.98 -2.64
C ASN A 94 9.12 2.51 -3.97
N MET A 95 9.49 3.18 -5.06
CA MET A 95 8.95 2.90 -6.40
C MET A 95 9.36 1.53 -6.94
N GLU A 96 10.52 1.04 -6.55
CA GLU A 96 11.01 -0.29 -6.94
C GLU A 96 10.11 -1.40 -6.38
N THR A 97 9.73 -1.29 -5.10
CA THR A 97 8.81 -2.23 -4.46
C THR A 97 7.42 -2.16 -5.08
N VAL A 98 6.92 -0.96 -5.43
CA VAL A 98 5.63 -0.81 -6.15
C VAL A 98 5.66 -1.56 -7.48
N LYS A 99 6.73 -1.40 -8.26
CA LYS A 99 6.90 -2.11 -9.54
C LYS A 99 7.06 -3.62 -9.34
N ALA A 100 7.77 -4.04 -8.31
CA ALA A 100 7.98 -5.45 -7.99
C ALA A 100 6.65 -6.16 -7.66
N VAL A 101 5.80 -5.59 -6.80
CA VAL A 101 4.51 -6.24 -6.45
C VAL A 101 3.57 -6.35 -7.66
N LEU A 102 3.59 -5.38 -8.58
CA LEU A 102 2.85 -5.47 -9.85
C LEU A 102 3.36 -6.61 -10.72
N LYS A 103 4.68 -6.73 -10.87
CA LYS A 103 5.32 -7.83 -11.62
C LYS A 103 4.99 -9.20 -11.03
N LEU A 104 4.79 -9.27 -9.71
CA LEU A 104 4.36 -10.47 -9.00
C LEU A 104 2.84 -10.73 -9.06
N GLY A 105 2.08 -9.88 -9.75
CA GLY A 105 0.66 -10.07 -10.03
C GLY A 105 -0.28 -9.48 -8.99
N ALA A 106 0.15 -8.52 -8.18
CA ALA A 106 -0.76 -7.77 -7.31
C ALA A 106 -1.83 -7.05 -8.14
N LYS A 107 -3.08 -7.09 -7.68
CA LYS A 107 -4.15 -6.30 -8.30
C LYS A 107 -3.91 -4.81 -8.02
N SER A 108 -4.04 -3.99 -9.07
CA SER A 108 -3.76 -2.56 -8.98
C SER A 108 -4.96 -1.65 -9.17
N ASP A 109 -5.95 -2.04 -9.99
CA ASP A 109 -7.25 -1.39 -10.02
C ASP A 109 -8.16 -1.93 -8.90
N VAL A 110 -7.93 -1.42 -7.69
CA VAL A 110 -8.59 -1.87 -6.47
C VAL A 110 -8.94 -0.69 -5.56
N LYS A 111 -9.97 -0.92 -4.74
CA LYS A 111 -10.38 -0.03 -3.64
C LYS A 111 -10.33 -0.79 -2.32
N ASP A 112 -9.85 -0.12 -1.28
CA ASP A 112 -9.85 -0.64 0.09
C ASP A 112 -11.28 -0.75 0.68
N ARG A 113 -11.39 -0.98 1.99
CA ARG A 113 -12.69 -1.16 2.66
C ARG A 113 -13.53 0.11 2.77
N ILE A 114 -12.91 1.28 2.67
CA ILE A 114 -13.59 2.59 2.74
C ILE A 114 -13.64 3.30 1.38
N GLY A 115 -13.28 2.58 0.31
CA GLY A 115 -13.37 3.08 -1.06
C GLY A 115 -12.13 3.82 -1.56
N LYS A 116 -11.06 3.92 -0.77
CA LYS A 116 -9.81 4.58 -1.18
C LYS A 116 -9.10 3.75 -2.25
N ASN A 117 -8.62 4.44 -3.29
CA ASN A 117 -7.87 3.85 -4.40
C ASN A 117 -6.39 4.27 -4.35
N MET A 118 -5.65 3.97 -5.42
CA MET A 118 -4.23 4.28 -5.56
C MET A 118 -3.89 5.77 -5.39
N TYR A 119 -4.69 6.68 -5.93
CA TYR A 119 -4.47 8.12 -5.77
C TYR A 119 -4.71 8.57 -4.34
N SER A 120 -5.64 7.94 -3.61
CA SER A 120 -5.90 8.27 -2.21
C SER A 120 -4.73 7.85 -1.32
N TYR A 121 -4.16 6.67 -1.58
CA TYR A 121 -2.97 6.19 -0.85
C TYR A 121 -1.72 7.00 -1.19
N ALA A 122 -1.55 7.43 -2.45
CA ALA A 122 -0.44 8.30 -2.86
C ALA A 122 -0.49 9.67 -2.18
N LEU A 123 -1.68 10.28 -2.05
CA LEU A 123 -1.88 11.55 -1.35
C LEU A 123 -1.39 11.50 0.11
N GLU A 124 -1.65 10.39 0.80
CA GLU A 124 -1.20 10.19 2.19
C GLU A 124 0.31 10.10 2.37
N THR A 125 1.09 10.05 1.29
CA THR A 125 2.56 9.99 1.36
C THR A 125 3.23 11.35 1.53
N GLY A 126 2.46 12.44 1.43
CA GLY A 126 2.96 13.80 1.63
C GLY A 126 3.92 14.22 0.52
N GLU A 127 5.16 14.55 0.88
CA GLU A 127 6.18 15.07 -0.05
C GLU A 127 6.43 14.18 -1.29
N THR A 128 6.22 12.86 -1.18
CA THR A 128 6.43 11.92 -2.30
C THR A 128 5.19 11.69 -3.16
N LYS A 129 4.07 12.36 -2.89
CA LYS A 129 2.78 12.10 -3.57
C LYS A 129 2.87 12.34 -5.08
N ILE A 130 3.63 13.34 -5.54
CA ILE A 130 3.75 13.68 -6.96
C ILE A 130 4.46 12.58 -7.74
N GLU A 131 5.60 12.08 -7.24
CA GLU A 131 6.32 10.95 -7.85
C GLU A 131 5.41 9.71 -7.97
N LYS A 132 4.57 9.48 -6.95
CA LYS A 132 3.58 8.39 -6.97
C LYS A 132 2.52 8.63 -8.04
N TYR A 133 1.99 9.84 -8.19
CA TYR A 133 1.03 10.17 -9.24
C TYR A 133 1.62 9.98 -10.65
N GLU A 134 2.88 10.39 -10.86
CA GLU A 134 3.55 10.22 -12.16
C GLU A 134 3.64 8.73 -12.54
N LEU A 135 4.08 7.87 -11.62
CA LEU A 135 4.07 6.43 -11.85
C LEU A 135 2.66 5.87 -12.13
N LEU A 136 1.64 6.34 -11.40
CA LEU A 136 0.27 5.89 -11.63
C LEU A 136 -0.19 6.23 -13.05
N GLN A 137 0.17 7.42 -13.55
CA GLN A 137 -0.10 7.78 -14.94
C GLN A 137 0.69 6.94 -15.94
N GLU A 138 1.97 6.65 -15.69
CA GLU A 138 2.77 5.71 -16.50
C GLU A 138 2.13 4.31 -16.57
N LEU A 139 1.50 3.87 -15.49
CA LEU A 139 0.79 2.60 -15.39
C LEU A 139 -0.62 2.64 -16.02
N GLY A 140 -1.04 3.79 -16.58
CA GLY A 140 -2.33 3.96 -17.25
C GLY A 140 -3.49 4.39 -16.35
N TYR A 141 -3.23 4.71 -15.08
CA TYR A 141 -4.24 5.25 -14.17
C TYR A 141 -4.33 6.75 -14.33
N SER A 142 -5.20 7.22 -15.23
CA SER A 142 -5.36 8.65 -15.50
C SER A 142 -5.88 9.41 -14.26
N VAL A 143 -5.42 10.65 -14.08
CA VAL A 143 -5.94 11.53 -13.03
C VAL A 143 -7.45 11.73 -13.18
N LYS A 144 -7.91 11.96 -14.41
CA LYS A 144 -9.33 12.21 -14.73
C LYS A 144 -10.25 11.09 -14.24
N ASP A 145 -9.84 9.83 -14.37
CA ASP A 145 -10.72 8.69 -14.09
C ASP A 145 -10.61 8.20 -12.63
N TYR A 146 -9.48 8.46 -11.96
CA TYR A 146 -9.19 7.87 -10.65
C TYR A 146 -8.97 8.89 -9.52
N ALA A 147 -8.68 10.17 -9.78
CA ALA A 147 -8.26 11.09 -8.73
C ALA A 147 -9.39 11.89 -8.06
N SER A 148 -10.66 11.72 -8.44
CA SER A 148 -11.79 12.53 -7.92
C SER A 148 -11.88 12.53 -6.39
N ASP A 149 -11.84 11.35 -5.75
CA ASP A 149 -11.92 11.24 -4.28
C ASP A 149 -10.71 11.89 -3.60
N SER A 150 -9.51 11.73 -4.17
CA SER A 150 -8.29 12.37 -3.68
C SER A 150 -8.30 13.88 -3.86
N ALA A 151 -8.89 14.38 -4.93
CA ALA A 151 -9.04 15.81 -5.16
C ALA A 151 -10.00 16.43 -4.15
N PHE A 152 -11.12 15.77 -3.85
CA PHE A 152 -12.02 16.21 -2.77
C PHE A 152 -11.30 16.26 -1.42
N MET A 153 -10.48 15.24 -1.10
CA MET A 153 -9.65 15.26 0.10
C MET A 153 -8.61 16.40 0.09
N ALA A 154 -7.94 16.64 -1.04
CA ALA A 154 -7.00 17.73 -1.19
C ALA A 154 -7.68 19.11 -0.98
N MET A 155 -8.94 19.29 -1.40
CA MET A 155 -9.72 20.51 -1.10
C MET A 155 -9.94 20.69 0.40
N ILE A 156 -10.34 19.64 1.11
CA ILE A 156 -10.55 19.68 2.57
C ILE A 156 -9.26 20.04 3.31
N LEU A 157 -8.13 19.51 2.83
CA LEU A 157 -6.81 19.73 3.41
C LEU A 157 -6.13 21.04 2.94
N TYR A 158 -6.77 21.81 2.06
CA TYR A 158 -6.17 22.98 1.39
C TYR A 158 -4.84 22.68 0.69
N ASP A 159 -4.69 21.46 0.15
CA ASP A 159 -3.51 21.01 -0.60
C ASP A 159 -3.60 21.48 -2.07
N TYR A 160 -3.31 22.76 -2.27
CA TYR A 160 -3.34 23.39 -3.59
C TYR A 160 -2.33 22.80 -4.56
N GLU A 161 -1.22 22.22 -4.08
CA GLU A 161 -0.23 21.57 -4.94
C GLU A 161 -0.84 20.35 -5.62
N THR A 162 -1.48 19.46 -4.85
CA THR A 162 -2.19 18.30 -5.41
C THR A 162 -3.30 18.74 -6.35
N LEU A 163 -4.09 19.75 -5.98
CA LEU A 163 -5.18 20.24 -6.84
C LEU A 163 -4.65 20.79 -8.17
N ASN A 164 -3.61 21.63 -8.13
CA ASN A 164 -3.00 22.18 -9.34
C ASN A 164 -2.41 21.08 -10.22
N TYR A 165 -1.76 20.08 -9.62
CA TYR A 165 -1.27 18.92 -10.34
C TYR A 165 -2.43 18.15 -11.00
N PHE A 166 -3.52 17.86 -10.28
CA PHE A 166 -4.62 17.13 -10.87
C PHE A 166 -5.33 17.91 -11.99
N ILE A 167 -5.53 19.22 -11.82
CA ILE A 167 -6.11 20.10 -12.84
C ILE A 167 -5.22 20.12 -14.10
N SER A 168 -3.90 20.25 -13.95
CA SER A 168 -2.98 20.24 -15.09
C SER A 168 -2.93 18.90 -15.82
N HIS A 169 -3.35 17.82 -15.16
CA HIS A 169 -3.48 16.47 -15.72
C HIS A 169 -4.94 16.08 -16.06
N GLY A 170 -5.80 17.09 -16.26
CA GLY A 170 -7.11 16.89 -16.88
C GLY A 170 -8.25 16.56 -15.93
N LEU A 171 -8.07 16.77 -14.61
CA LEU A 171 -9.18 16.72 -13.67
C LEU A 171 -10.14 17.89 -13.89
N ASP A 172 -11.44 17.59 -14.04
CA ASP A 172 -12.49 18.59 -14.09
C ASP A 172 -13.08 18.84 -12.69
N MET A 173 -12.70 19.95 -12.07
CA MET A 173 -13.15 20.33 -10.74
C MET A 173 -14.67 20.48 -10.62
N ASN A 174 -15.38 20.78 -11.72
CA ASN A 174 -16.83 20.95 -11.69
C ASN A 174 -17.59 19.63 -11.50
N ARG A 175 -16.90 18.50 -11.69
CA ARG A 175 -17.47 17.15 -11.57
C ARG A 175 -17.19 16.50 -10.23
N ILE A 176 -16.44 17.18 -9.35
CA ILE A 176 -16.13 16.69 -8.01
C ILE A 176 -17.31 17.11 -7.12
N SER A 177 -18.31 16.25 -7.00
CA SER A 177 -19.40 16.45 -6.04
C SER A 177 -19.08 15.74 -4.73
N SER A 178 -19.51 16.32 -3.61
CA SER A 178 -19.54 15.66 -2.31
C SER A 178 -20.63 14.58 -2.32
N GLY A 179 -20.38 13.47 -3.01
CA GLY A 179 -21.16 12.24 -2.86
C GLY A 179 -22.54 12.17 -3.54
N GLU A 180 -22.72 12.68 -4.76
CA GLU A 180 -23.84 12.22 -5.62
C GLU A 180 -23.31 11.44 -6.83
N SER A 181 -23.29 10.11 -6.60
CA SER A 181 -23.59 9.02 -7.52
C SER A 181 -23.30 9.23 -9.01
N ALA A 182 -22.27 8.50 -9.47
CA ALA A 182 -22.29 7.81 -10.75
C ALA A 182 -23.37 6.69 -10.77
N GLU A 183 -24.63 7.07 -10.50
CA GLU A 183 -25.79 6.30 -10.94
C GLU A 183 -26.42 7.06 -12.10
N GLY A 184 -26.24 6.53 -13.31
CA GLY A 184 -26.91 6.99 -14.52
C GLY A 184 -25.95 7.52 -15.57
N ILE A 185 -25.42 6.61 -16.41
CA ILE A 185 -25.82 6.43 -17.82
C ILE A 185 -25.70 4.94 -18.16
#